data_AF-A0A2V7GV65-F1
#
_entry.id   AF-A0A2V7GV65-F1
#
_cell.length_a   1.000
_cell.length_b   1.000
_cell.length_c   1.000
_cell.angle_alpha   90.00
_cell.angle_beta   90.00
_cell.angle_gamma   90.00
#
_symmetry.space_group_name_H-M   'P 1'
#
loop_
_entity.id
_entity.type
_entity.pdbx_description
1 polymer ?
#
loop_
_entity_poly.entity_id
_entity_poly.type
_entity_poly.pdbx_seq_one_letter_code
_entity_poly.pdbx_strand_id
1 'polypeptide(L)'
;MDWWLCAFNIAMAVLWAPLAPAHPTARLLLGCHLLAATLPMLLGWAPPPRARALRLVYDAYPLAWAAAFWTELDLHTRFVNTLRDDQALLSLDRAVFGGHLNQAWLAKMQAGALSELMYLLYLSYYLLLVGVPVFLFFRGTEAQVREGVLRIVLAYLGCILVHAWWPTIGPAVLPLQFPAPLSARWFFRLSHWIA
;
A
#
# COMPACT_ATOMS: atom_id res chain seq x y z
N MET A 1 10.78 -15.01 -4.21
CA MET A 1 10.60 -13.60 -3.83
C MET A 1 11.01 -12.69 -4.96
N ASP A 2 12.23 -12.84 -5.47
CA ASP A 2 12.82 -12.01 -6.53
C ASP A 2 11.96 -11.95 -7.80
N TRP A 3 11.42 -13.08 -8.27
CA TRP A 3 10.51 -13.13 -9.43
C TRP A 3 9.26 -12.26 -9.28
N TRP A 4 8.69 -12.16 -8.06
CA TRP A 4 7.53 -11.32 -7.80
C TRP A 4 7.87 -9.83 -7.87
N LEU A 5 9.05 -9.46 -7.38
CA LEU A 5 9.54 -8.08 -7.51
C LEU A 5 9.86 -7.75 -8.96
N CYS A 6 10.40 -8.68 -9.74
CA CYS A 6 10.59 -8.49 -11.18
C CYS A 6 9.25 -8.27 -11.88
N ALA A 7 8.29 -9.18 -11.68
CA ALA A 7 6.96 -9.09 -12.27
C ALA A 7 6.26 -7.78 -11.90
N PHE A 8 6.38 -7.37 -10.64
CA PHE A 8 5.81 -6.11 -10.18
C PHE A 8 6.50 -4.89 -10.83
N ASN A 9 7.83 -4.87 -10.90
CA ASN A 9 8.53 -3.78 -11.61
C ASN A 9 8.13 -3.72 -13.09
N ILE A 10 7.93 -4.85 -13.76
CA ILE A 10 7.40 -4.88 -15.13
C ILE A 10 5.99 -4.29 -15.18
N ALA A 11 5.12 -4.64 -14.24
CA ALA A 11 3.77 -4.09 -14.17
C ALA A 11 3.77 -2.57 -13.95
N MET A 12 4.64 -2.06 -13.06
CA MET A 12 4.81 -0.60 -12.87
C MET A 12 5.42 0.08 -14.10
N ALA A 13 6.35 -0.55 -14.80
CA ALA A 13 6.86 -0.03 -16.08
C ALA A 13 5.73 0.11 -17.11
N VAL A 14 4.85 -0.89 -17.21
CA VAL A 14 3.65 -0.83 -18.08
C VAL A 14 2.72 0.31 -17.65
N LEU A 15 2.56 0.53 -16.36
CA LEU A 15 1.75 1.63 -15.81
C LEU A 15 2.30 3.01 -16.19
N TRP A 16 3.62 3.21 -16.12
CA TRP A 16 4.27 4.50 -16.41
C TRP A 16 4.47 4.78 -17.89
N ALA A 17 4.53 3.75 -18.74
CA ALA A 17 4.82 3.89 -20.17
C ALA A 17 3.87 4.87 -20.91
N PRO A 18 2.54 4.88 -20.70
CA PRO A 18 1.65 5.84 -21.34
C PRO A 18 1.90 7.30 -20.93
N LEU A 19 2.42 7.55 -19.73
CA LEU A 19 2.66 8.88 -19.18
C LEU A 19 4.05 9.44 -19.58
N ALA A 20 4.97 8.55 -19.96
CA ALA A 20 6.36 8.88 -20.31
C ALA A 20 6.53 9.94 -21.43
N PRO A 21 5.72 9.99 -22.50
CA PRO A 21 5.86 11.03 -23.52
C PRO A 21 5.60 12.44 -22.96
N ALA A 22 4.62 12.55 -22.04
CA ALA A 22 4.15 13.83 -21.49
C ALA A 22 4.95 14.30 -20.26
N HIS A 23 5.47 13.38 -19.44
CA HIS A 23 6.05 13.72 -18.14
C HIS A 23 7.49 13.19 -17.99
N PRO A 24 8.49 14.05 -17.68
CA PRO A 24 9.88 13.62 -17.49
C PRO A 24 10.03 12.67 -16.30
N THR A 25 9.27 12.89 -15.23
CA THR A 25 9.27 12.01 -14.04
C THR A 25 8.77 10.61 -14.39
N ALA A 26 7.72 10.49 -15.22
CA ALA A 26 7.24 9.20 -15.70
C ALA A 26 8.28 8.46 -16.55
N ARG A 27 9.06 9.19 -17.38
CA ARG A 27 10.19 8.58 -18.12
C ARG A 27 11.26 8.03 -17.20
N LEU A 28 11.62 8.80 -16.17
CA LEU A 28 12.62 8.38 -15.20
C LEU A 28 12.14 7.11 -14.48
N LEU A 29 10.90 7.09 -13.98
CA LEU A 29 10.34 5.95 -13.28
C LEU A 29 10.21 4.72 -14.18
N LEU A 30 9.77 4.88 -15.42
CA LEU A 30 9.79 3.81 -16.42
C LEU A 30 11.19 3.21 -16.56
N GLY A 31 12.21 4.05 -16.75
CA GLY A 31 13.60 3.59 -16.84
C GLY A 31 14.08 2.89 -15.57
N CYS A 32 13.75 3.44 -14.40
CA CYS A 32 14.04 2.85 -13.10
C CYS A 32 13.42 1.46 -12.96
N HIS A 33 12.13 1.27 -13.29
CA HIS A 33 11.50 -0.04 -13.20
C HIS A 33 12.03 -1.05 -14.20
N LEU A 34 12.33 -0.64 -15.44
CA LEU A 34 12.95 -1.53 -16.43
C LEU A 34 14.31 -2.01 -15.95
N LEU A 35 15.15 -1.11 -15.43
CA LEU A 35 16.43 -1.48 -14.83
C LEU A 35 16.21 -2.38 -13.61
N ALA A 36 15.28 -2.01 -12.74
CA ALA A 36 15.07 -2.69 -11.49
C ALA A 36 14.31 -4.02 -11.62
N ALA A 37 13.66 -4.29 -12.75
CA ALA A 37 13.17 -5.62 -13.10
C ALA A 37 14.32 -6.60 -13.39
N THR A 38 15.49 -6.11 -13.81
CA THR A 38 16.67 -6.96 -14.08
C THR A 38 17.48 -7.26 -12.81
N LEU A 39 17.46 -6.36 -11.83
CA LEU A 39 18.26 -6.45 -10.60
C LEU A 39 17.96 -7.70 -9.75
N PRO A 40 16.70 -8.05 -9.42
CA PRO A 40 16.42 -9.26 -8.67
C PRO A 40 16.73 -10.53 -9.47
N MET A 41 16.67 -10.49 -10.82
CA MET A 41 17.12 -11.61 -11.66
C MET A 41 18.64 -11.82 -11.53
N LEU A 42 19.41 -10.74 -11.55
CA LEU A 42 20.87 -10.78 -11.36
C LEU A 42 21.24 -11.22 -9.94
N LEU A 43 20.53 -10.73 -8.93
CA LEU A 43 20.75 -11.11 -7.53
C LEU A 43 20.36 -12.56 -7.25
N GLY A 44 19.33 -13.09 -7.92
CA GLY A 44 18.91 -14.49 -7.79
C GLY A 44 19.97 -15.49 -8.27
N TRP A 45 20.96 -15.05 -9.04
CA TRP A 45 22.10 -15.88 -9.47
C TRP A 45 23.31 -15.75 -8.53
N ALA A 46 23.32 -14.77 -7.64
CA ALA A 46 24.38 -14.60 -6.67
C ALA A 46 24.15 -15.51 -5.44
N PRO A 47 25.21 -16.12 -4.89
CA PRO A 47 25.08 -16.84 -3.63
C PRO A 47 24.70 -15.86 -2.50
N PRO A 48 23.85 -16.27 -1.55
CA PRO A 48 23.39 -15.38 -0.49
C PRO A 48 24.57 -14.93 0.39
N PRO A 49 24.57 -13.67 0.89
CA PRO A 49 25.70 -13.13 1.65
C PRO A 49 26.04 -13.96 2.88
N ARG A 50 27.34 -14.21 3.12
CA ARG A 50 27.80 -14.96 4.31
C ARG A 50 27.73 -14.15 5.59
N ALA A 51 27.97 -12.85 5.52
CA ALA A 51 27.90 -11.97 6.69
C ALA A 51 26.44 -11.77 7.13
N ARG A 52 26.18 -11.96 8.44
CA ARG A 52 24.83 -11.87 9.02
C ARG A 52 24.15 -10.52 8.74
N ALA A 53 24.88 -9.42 8.83
CA ALA A 53 24.34 -8.09 8.55
C ALA A 53 23.91 -7.93 7.09
N LEU A 54 24.73 -8.39 6.14
CA LEU A 54 24.39 -8.34 4.71
C LEU A 54 23.23 -9.27 4.37
N ARG A 55 23.13 -10.43 5.03
CA ARG A 55 21.99 -11.34 4.88
C ARG A 55 20.70 -10.71 5.39
N LEU A 56 20.74 -10.02 6.53
CA LEU A 56 19.55 -9.32 7.05
C LEU A 56 19.09 -8.21 6.08
N VAL A 57 20.02 -7.46 5.48
CA VAL A 57 19.69 -6.50 4.43
C VAL A 57 19.09 -7.21 3.21
N TYR A 58 19.65 -8.35 2.80
CA TYR A 58 19.13 -9.16 1.71
C TYR A 58 17.73 -9.74 1.99
N ASP A 59 17.41 -10.10 3.23
CA ASP A 59 16.08 -10.60 3.57
C ASP A 59 15.07 -9.46 3.74
N ALA A 60 15.53 -8.26 4.10
CA ALA A 60 14.68 -7.09 4.35
C ALA A 60 14.47 -6.19 3.12
N TYR A 61 15.34 -6.23 2.10
CA TYR A 61 15.26 -5.33 0.95
C TYR A 61 13.89 -5.27 0.27
N PRO A 62 13.11 -6.37 0.18
CA PRO A 62 11.80 -6.29 -0.48
C PRO A 62 10.76 -5.47 0.30
N LEU A 63 10.90 -5.37 1.64
CA LEU A 63 10.06 -4.49 2.45
C LEU A 63 10.36 -3.02 2.13
N ALA A 64 11.64 -2.68 2.02
CA ALA A 64 12.05 -1.34 1.59
C ALA A 64 11.52 -1.02 0.18
N TRP A 65 11.51 -2.03 -0.69
CA TRP A 65 10.96 -1.91 -2.04
C TRP A 65 9.45 -1.68 -2.03
N ALA A 66 8.68 -2.45 -1.25
CA ALA A 66 7.24 -2.24 -1.09
C ALA A 66 6.91 -0.84 -0.55
N ALA A 67 7.71 -0.34 0.40
CA ALA A 67 7.58 1.03 0.92
C ALA A 67 7.87 2.09 -0.15
N ALA A 68 8.90 1.90 -0.99
CA ALA A 68 9.19 2.80 -2.09
C ALA A 68 8.03 2.87 -3.10
N PHE A 69 7.47 1.72 -3.49
CA PHE A 69 6.31 1.66 -4.38
C PHE A 69 5.07 2.35 -3.80
N TRP A 70 4.88 2.28 -2.48
CA TRP A 70 3.80 3.00 -1.83
C TRP A 70 3.93 4.52 -2.02
N THR A 71 5.14 5.07 -1.88
CA THR A 71 5.37 6.52 -2.12
C THR A 71 5.20 6.91 -3.58
N GLU A 72 5.54 6.00 -4.49
CA GLU A 72 5.40 6.20 -5.93
C GLU A 72 3.93 6.25 -6.37
N LEU A 73 3.05 5.55 -5.65
CA LEU A 73 1.61 5.52 -5.92
C LEU A 73 0.96 6.91 -5.78
N ASP A 74 1.36 7.70 -4.77
CA ASP A 74 0.91 9.10 -4.61
C ASP A 74 1.35 9.99 -5.77
N LEU A 75 2.49 9.69 -6.38
CA LEU A 75 2.93 10.40 -7.57
C LEU A 75 2.10 9.98 -8.80
N HIS A 76 1.80 8.69 -8.93
CA HIS A 76 0.95 8.19 -10.01
C HIS A 76 -0.45 8.81 -9.98
N THR A 77 -1.10 8.87 -8.80
CA THR A 77 -2.45 9.46 -8.64
C THR A 77 -2.52 10.93 -9.06
N ARG A 78 -1.41 11.67 -9.01
CA ARG A 78 -1.32 13.08 -9.47
C ARG A 78 -1.28 13.24 -10.99
N PHE A 79 -0.87 12.20 -11.72
CA PHE A 79 -0.75 12.23 -13.19
C PHE A 79 -1.95 11.61 -13.91
N VAL A 80 -2.80 10.87 -13.19
CA VAL A 80 -3.98 10.20 -13.75
C VAL A 80 -5.27 10.89 -13.31
N ASN A 81 -6.32 10.77 -14.13
CA ASN A 81 -7.62 11.38 -13.83
C ASN A 81 -8.43 10.50 -12.86
N THR A 82 -8.13 10.62 -11.58
CA THR A 82 -8.82 9.93 -10.48
C THR A 82 -10.30 10.28 -10.36
N LEU A 83 -10.72 11.47 -10.80
CA LEU A 83 -12.13 11.89 -10.74
C LEU A 83 -13.04 10.95 -11.55
N ARG A 84 -12.55 10.43 -12.67
CA ARG A 84 -13.29 9.46 -13.49
C ARG A 84 -13.56 8.18 -12.70
N ASP A 85 -12.52 7.68 -12.03
CA ASP A 85 -12.57 6.39 -11.32
C ASP A 85 -13.37 6.52 -10.02
N ASP A 86 -13.25 7.65 -9.33
CA ASP A 86 -14.10 8.00 -8.19
C ASP A 86 -15.58 8.10 -8.60
N GLN A 87 -15.90 8.73 -9.73
CA GLN A 87 -17.27 8.79 -10.26
C GLN A 87 -17.81 7.41 -10.63
N ALA A 88 -16.98 6.55 -11.24
CA ALA A 88 -17.35 5.18 -11.54
C ALA A 88 -17.70 4.41 -10.25
N LEU A 89 -16.89 4.55 -9.19
CA LEU A 89 -17.16 3.91 -7.90
C LEU A 89 -18.44 4.45 -7.23
N LEU A 90 -18.66 5.76 -7.26
CA LEU A 90 -19.88 6.39 -6.74
C LEU A 90 -21.14 5.96 -7.50
N SER A 91 -21.03 5.75 -8.81
CA SER A 91 -22.15 5.26 -9.62
C SER A 91 -22.45 3.78 -9.33
N LEU A 92 -21.41 2.97 -9.10
CA LEU A 92 -21.54 1.59 -8.66
C LEU A 92 -22.23 1.50 -7.30
N ASP A 93 -21.83 2.32 -6.32
CA ASP A 93 -22.44 2.34 -4.97
C ASP A 93 -23.95 2.63 -5.08
N ARG A 94 -24.33 3.63 -5.87
CA ARG A 94 -25.75 3.92 -6.14
C ARG A 94 -26.47 2.80 -6.88
N ALA A 95 -25.83 2.16 -7.85
CA ALA A 95 -26.45 1.08 -8.62
C ALA A 95 -26.74 -0.15 -7.75
N VAL A 96 -25.84 -0.47 -6.82
CA VAL A 96 -25.96 -1.64 -5.94
C VAL A 96 -26.86 -1.37 -4.73
N PHE A 97 -26.72 -0.20 -4.09
CA PHE A 97 -27.37 0.10 -2.81
C PHE A 97 -28.49 1.15 -2.90
N GLY A 98 -28.73 1.73 -4.07
CA GLY A 98 -29.71 2.81 -4.25
C GLY A 98 -29.26 4.17 -3.70
N GLY A 99 -28.03 4.27 -3.20
CA GLY A 99 -27.46 5.48 -2.60
C GLY A 99 -26.00 5.26 -2.20
N HIS A 100 -25.43 6.24 -1.50
CA HIS A 100 -24.06 6.16 -1.01
C HIS A 100 -24.03 5.53 0.39
N LEU A 101 -23.71 4.23 0.46
CA LEU A 101 -23.89 3.43 1.67
C LEU A 101 -23.09 4.00 2.84
N ASN A 102 -21.85 4.42 2.58
CA ASN A 102 -20.97 5.02 3.59
C ASN A 102 -21.56 6.30 4.19
N GLN A 103 -22.13 7.20 3.39
CA GLN A 103 -22.72 8.45 3.84
C GLN A 103 -24.00 8.19 4.65
N ALA A 104 -24.87 7.30 4.13
CA ALA A 104 -26.12 6.95 4.79
C ALA A 104 -25.89 6.26 6.14
N TRP A 105 -24.89 5.39 6.23
CA TRP A 105 -24.52 4.72 7.47
C TRP A 105 -23.84 5.67 8.45
N LEU A 106 -22.84 6.44 8.00
CA LEU A 106 -22.09 7.37 8.86
C LEU A 106 -22.99 8.40 9.53
N ALA A 107 -23.98 8.94 8.81
CA ALA A 107 -24.93 9.91 9.36
C ALA A 107 -25.78 9.34 10.51
N LYS A 108 -26.03 8.03 10.52
CA LYS A 108 -26.85 7.35 11.53
C LYS A 108 -26.02 6.68 12.62
N MET A 109 -24.71 6.59 12.43
CA MET A 109 -23.83 5.84 13.31
C MET A 109 -23.58 6.59 14.62
N GLN A 110 -24.09 6.02 15.72
CA GLN A 110 -23.94 6.58 17.07
C GLN A 110 -23.10 5.69 18.01
N ALA A 111 -22.67 4.51 17.55
CA ALA A 111 -21.96 3.55 18.40
C ALA A 111 -20.46 3.90 18.48
N GLY A 112 -20.14 4.92 19.28
CA GLY A 112 -18.76 5.37 19.47
C GLY A 112 -17.81 4.28 19.98
N ALA A 113 -18.30 3.31 20.76
CA ALA A 113 -17.47 2.18 21.20
C ALA A 113 -17.06 1.26 20.02
N LEU A 114 -17.97 1.02 19.07
CA LEU A 114 -17.64 0.27 17.86
C LEU A 114 -16.63 1.06 17.02
N SER A 115 -16.84 2.36 16.84
CA SER A 115 -15.89 3.22 16.14
C SER A 115 -14.50 3.16 16.78
N GLU A 116 -14.41 3.25 18.10
CA GLU A 116 -13.15 3.18 18.84
C GLU A 116 -12.44 1.83 18.63
N LEU A 117 -13.19 0.72 18.66
CA LEU A 117 -12.66 -0.60 18.35
C LEU A 117 -12.15 -0.68 16.90
N MET A 118 -12.89 -0.14 15.93
CA MET A 118 -12.44 -0.13 14.53
C MET A 118 -11.15 0.66 14.34
N TYR A 119 -10.99 1.81 15.00
CA TYR A 119 -9.75 2.59 14.94
C TYR A 119 -8.59 1.91 15.68
N LEU A 120 -8.84 1.22 16.80
CA LEU A 120 -7.84 0.38 17.44
C LEU A 120 -7.37 -0.75 16.50
N LEU A 121 -8.30 -1.45 15.84
CA LEU A 121 -7.97 -2.50 14.87
C LEU A 121 -7.22 -1.94 13.68
N TYR A 122 -7.60 -0.76 13.18
CA TYR A 122 -6.86 -0.05 12.13
C TYR A 122 -5.43 0.29 12.57
N LEU A 123 -5.24 0.79 13.79
CA LEU A 123 -3.90 1.09 14.31
C LEU A 123 -3.07 -0.17 14.54
N SER A 124 -3.71 -1.28 14.91
CA SER A 124 -3.04 -2.58 15.06
C SER A 124 -2.39 -3.07 13.76
N TYR A 125 -2.89 -2.66 12.60
CA TYR A 125 -2.29 -3.01 11.32
C TYR A 125 -0.88 -2.43 11.16
N TYR A 126 -0.61 -1.20 11.60
CA TYR A 126 0.74 -0.64 11.59
C TYR A 126 1.68 -1.39 12.55
N LEU A 127 1.16 -1.78 13.71
CA LEU A 127 1.91 -2.59 14.67
C LEU A 127 2.25 -3.96 14.09
N LEU A 128 1.32 -4.61 13.40
CA LEU A 128 1.57 -5.90 12.77
C LEU A 128 2.52 -5.78 11.57
N LEU A 129 2.36 -4.74 10.76
CA LEU A 129 3.22 -4.47 9.60
C LEU A 129 4.69 -4.36 9.98
N VAL A 130 5.01 -3.63 11.04
CA VAL A 130 6.39 -3.41 11.48
C VAL A 130 6.83 -4.45 12.51
N GLY A 131 5.96 -4.76 13.46
CA GLY A 131 6.24 -5.64 14.58
C GLY A 131 6.46 -7.09 14.18
N VAL A 132 5.73 -7.61 13.20
CA VAL A 132 5.92 -9.01 12.76
C VAL A 132 7.30 -9.20 12.10
N PRO A 133 7.73 -8.40 11.11
CA PRO A 133 9.10 -8.49 10.59
C PRO A 133 10.14 -8.33 11.68
N VAL A 134 10.02 -7.31 12.54
CA VAL A 134 10.97 -7.07 13.64
C VAL A 134 11.08 -8.30 14.54
N PHE A 135 9.94 -8.84 14.99
CA PHE A 135 9.91 -10.04 15.82
C PHE A 135 10.60 -11.23 15.12
N LEU A 136 10.29 -11.46 13.84
CA LEU A 136 10.89 -12.54 13.07
C LEU A 136 12.41 -12.35 12.88
N PHE A 137 12.89 -11.14 12.63
CA PHE A 137 14.33 -10.87 12.48
C PHE A 137 15.12 -11.13 13.76
N PHE A 138 14.51 -10.97 14.94
CA PHE A 138 15.17 -11.22 16.23
C PHE A 138 14.97 -12.65 16.76
N ARG A 139 13.84 -13.29 16.48
CA ARG A 139 13.44 -14.56 17.12
C ARG A 139 13.13 -15.69 16.14
N GLY A 140 12.88 -15.38 14.87
CA GLY A 140 12.54 -16.34 13.84
C GLY A 140 13.76 -17.03 13.24
N THR A 141 13.52 -18.20 12.64
CA THR A 141 14.48 -18.84 11.75
C THR A 141 14.54 -18.09 10.42
N GLU A 142 15.62 -18.28 9.66
CA GLU A 142 15.77 -17.69 8.32
C GLU A 142 14.59 -18.03 7.40
N ALA A 143 14.09 -19.27 7.47
CA ALA A 143 12.91 -19.69 6.71
C ALA A 143 11.65 -18.92 7.15
N GLN A 144 11.44 -18.71 8.45
CA GLN A 144 10.29 -17.95 8.96
C GLN A 144 10.35 -16.48 8.58
N VAL A 145 11.54 -15.87 8.64
CA VAL A 145 11.77 -14.49 8.19
C VAL A 145 11.38 -14.35 6.72
N ARG A 146 11.97 -15.18 5.85
CA ARG A 146 11.74 -15.11 4.40
C ARG A 146 10.28 -15.32 4.04
N GLU A 147 9.61 -16.30 4.67
CA GLU A 147 8.20 -16.57 4.45
C GLU A 147 7.30 -15.42 4.95
N GLY A 148 7.55 -14.91 6.15
CA GLY A 148 6.79 -13.79 6.72
C GLY A 148 6.92 -12.53 5.88
N VAL A 149 8.14 -12.20 5.49
CA VAL A 149 8.44 -11.06 4.63
C VAL A 149 7.81 -11.24 3.24
N LEU A 150 7.88 -12.43 2.64
CA LEU A 150 7.20 -12.72 1.37
C LEU A 150 5.69 -12.49 1.44
N ARG A 151 5.03 -13.00 2.48
CA ARG A 151 3.57 -12.84 2.65
C ARG A 151 3.17 -11.37 2.78
N ILE A 152 3.91 -10.61 3.59
CA ILE A 152 3.69 -9.18 3.75
C ILE A 152 3.86 -8.49 2.39
N VAL A 153 5.02 -8.66 1.75
CA VAL A 153 5.30 -8.02 0.45
C VAL A 153 4.25 -8.38 -0.59
N LEU A 154 3.88 -9.65 -0.75
CA LEU A 154 2.85 -10.05 -1.71
C LEU A 154 1.49 -9.39 -1.43
N ALA A 155 1.08 -9.29 -0.17
CA ALA A 155 -0.16 -8.60 0.18
C ALA A 155 -0.11 -7.12 -0.24
N TYR A 156 0.98 -6.42 0.08
CA TYR A 156 1.13 -5.00 -0.28
C TYR A 156 1.24 -4.79 -1.78
N LEU A 157 2.05 -5.59 -2.47
CA LEU A 157 2.17 -5.51 -3.92
C LEU A 157 0.80 -5.76 -4.58
N GLY A 158 0.03 -6.72 -4.10
CA GLY A 158 -1.35 -6.93 -4.57
C GLY A 158 -2.21 -5.67 -4.43
N CYS A 159 -2.22 -5.07 -3.23
CA CYS A 159 -2.98 -3.84 -2.98
C CYS A 159 -2.50 -2.67 -3.85
N ILE A 160 -1.19 -2.49 -4.00
CA ILE A 160 -0.62 -1.40 -4.80
C ILE A 160 -0.98 -1.58 -6.27
N LEU A 161 -0.91 -2.80 -6.83
CA LEU A 161 -1.30 -3.03 -8.23
C LEU A 161 -2.77 -2.71 -8.48
N VAL A 162 -3.65 -3.15 -7.59
CA VAL A 162 -5.09 -2.87 -7.71
C VAL A 162 -5.33 -1.36 -7.70
N HIS A 163 -4.72 -0.64 -6.76
CA HIS A 163 -4.88 0.81 -6.68
C HIS A 163 -4.21 1.55 -7.84
N ALA A 164 -3.05 1.10 -8.31
CA ALA A 164 -2.38 1.71 -9.46
C ALA A 164 -3.24 1.61 -10.72
N TRP A 165 -3.91 0.47 -10.91
CA TRP A 165 -4.80 0.25 -12.06
C TRP A 165 -6.15 0.95 -11.94
N TRP A 166 -6.66 1.10 -10.71
CA TRP A 166 -7.93 1.78 -10.42
C TRP A 166 -7.71 2.88 -9.36
N PRO A 167 -7.03 3.97 -9.73
CA PRO A 167 -6.59 5.00 -8.78
C PRO A 167 -7.78 5.81 -8.28
N THR A 168 -7.95 5.87 -6.96
CA THR A 168 -9.03 6.59 -6.30
C THR A 168 -8.45 7.48 -5.21
N ILE A 169 -8.98 8.69 -5.04
CA ILE A 169 -8.46 9.63 -4.04
C ILE A 169 -8.85 9.19 -2.62
N GLY A 170 -9.98 8.48 -2.50
CA GLY A 170 -10.49 7.98 -1.24
C GLY A 170 -11.12 9.06 -0.35
N PRO A 171 -11.80 8.64 0.73
CA PRO A 171 -12.63 9.52 1.56
C PRO A 171 -11.84 10.51 2.44
N ALA A 172 -10.57 10.25 2.74
CA ALA A 172 -9.75 11.08 3.64
C ALA A 172 -9.44 12.48 3.08
N VAL A 173 -9.50 12.61 1.76
CA VAL A 173 -9.22 13.85 1.02
C VAL A 173 -10.52 14.55 0.60
N LEU A 174 -11.65 13.86 0.77
CA LEU A 174 -12.98 14.44 0.70
C LEU A 174 -13.30 15.04 2.10
N PRO A 175 -13.91 16.22 2.19
CA PRO A 175 -14.29 16.82 3.46
C PRO A 175 -15.47 16.07 4.10
N LEU A 176 -15.23 14.87 4.61
CA LEU A 176 -16.22 14.09 5.35
C LEU A 176 -16.30 14.63 6.79
N GLN A 177 -17.50 15.08 7.15
CA GLN A 177 -17.79 15.49 8.52
C GLN A 177 -18.16 14.27 9.35
N PHE A 178 -17.28 13.87 10.27
CA PHE A 178 -17.57 12.82 11.24
C PHE A 178 -18.42 13.36 12.40
N PRO A 179 -19.54 12.71 12.74
CA PRO A 179 -20.33 13.06 13.92
C PRO A 179 -19.47 13.08 15.20
N ALA A 180 -19.72 14.06 16.08
CA ALA A 180 -18.96 14.24 17.33
C ALA A 180 -18.83 12.96 18.21
N PRO A 181 -19.86 12.09 18.33
CA PRO A 181 -19.73 10.84 19.10
C PRO A 181 -18.68 9.85 18.57
N LEU A 182 -18.32 9.97 17.29
CA LEU A 182 -17.31 9.14 16.63
C LEU A 182 -15.92 9.81 16.69
N SER A 183 -15.85 11.13 16.53
CA SER A 183 -14.59 11.87 16.44
C SER A 183 -13.98 12.30 17.78
N ALA A 184 -14.76 12.28 18.88
CA ALA A 184 -14.30 12.73 20.20
C ALA A 184 -13.41 11.72 20.95
N ARG A 185 -13.22 10.50 20.43
CA ARG A 185 -12.57 9.41 21.15
C ARG A 185 -11.06 9.31 20.89
N TRP A 186 -10.36 8.46 21.65
CA TRP A 186 -8.89 8.51 21.71
C TRP A 186 -8.26 7.87 20.47
N PHE A 187 -8.66 6.64 20.12
CA PHE A 187 -8.08 5.94 18.97
C PHE A 187 -8.41 6.64 17.65
N PHE A 188 -9.62 7.20 17.53
CA PHE A 188 -9.97 8.08 16.41
C PHE A 188 -8.97 9.23 16.26
N ARG A 189 -8.71 9.98 17.34
CA ARG A 189 -7.83 11.16 17.28
C ARG A 189 -6.38 10.76 17.01
N LEU A 190 -5.93 9.65 17.61
CA LEU A 190 -4.59 9.13 17.36
C LEU A 190 -4.40 8.73 15.89
N SER A 191 -5.36 8.03 15.29
CA SER A 191 -5.23 7.59 13.90
C SER A 191 -5.14 8.77 12.92
N HIS A 192 -5.92 9.84 13.15
CA HIS A 192 -5.89 11.04 12.31
C HIS A 192 -4.70 11.97 12.60
N TRP A 193 -3.96 11.73 13.68
CA TRP A 193 -2.72 12.44 13.95
C TRP A 193 -1.51 11.78 13.27
N ILE A 194 -1.56 10.45 13.11
CA ILE A 194 -0.46 9.65 12.52
C ILE A 194 -0.59 9.54 10.98
N ALA A 195 -1.82 9.51 10.47
CA ALA A 195 -2.13 9.43 9.03
C ALA A 195 -2.24 10.82 8.39
#